data_AF-A0A319DYS8-F1
#
_entry.id   AF-A0A319DYS8-F1
#
_cell.length_a   1.000
_cell.length_b   1.000
_cell.length_c   1.000
_cell.angle_alpha   90.00
_cell.angle_beta   90.00
_cell.angle_gamma   90.00
#
_symmetry.space_group_name_H-M   'P 1'
#
loop_
_entity.id
_entity.type
_entity.pdbx_description
1 polymer ?
#
loop_
_entity_poly.entity_id
_entity_poly.type
_entity_poly.pdbx_seq_one_letter_code
_entity_poly.pdbx_strand_id
1 'polypeptide(L)'
;MFQATTRRLYQLIGKTKLTDLPPEWVSPVYDVLESEENADPNFKNAEIRGAKPHPSHDDPTDKQDVISVRIKDDELKTLRRLHIHQDGSVNRVDV
;
A
#
# COMPACT_ATOMS: atom_id res chain seq x y z
N MET A 1 -23.25 -23.67 -4.93
CA MET A 1 -22.83 -22.78 -3.84
C MET A 1 -22.38 -21.48 -4.47
N PHE A 2 -23.14 -20.39 -4.32
CA PHE A 2 -22.64 -19.07 -4.67
C PHE A 2 -21.77 -18.62 -3.50
N GLN A 3 -20.45 -18.75 -3.66
CA GLN A 3 -19.51 -18.16 -2.71
C GLN A 3 -19.61 -16.65 -2.94
N ALA A 4 -20.32 -15.94 -2.06
CA ALA A 4 -20.29 -14.50 -2.05
C ALA A 4 -18.86 -14.09 -1.70
N THR A 5 -18.04 -13.81 -2.72
CA THR A 5 -16.78 -13.10 -2.55
C THR A 5 -17.14 -11.67 -2.19
N THR A 6 -17.42 -11.44 -0.90
CA THR A 6 -17.39 -10.09 -0.34
C THR A 6 -15.97 -9.59 -0.59
N ARG A 7 -15.80 -8.83 -1.66
CA ARG A 7 -14.58 -8.08 -1.93
C ARG A 7 -14.40 -7.20 -0.72
N ARG A 8 -13.39 -7.50 0.10
CA ARG A 8 -12.98 -6.56 1.14
C ARG A 8 -12.57 -5.29 0.38
N LEU A 9 -13.05 -4.15 0.85
CA LEU A 9 -12.78 -2.86 0.23
C LEU A 9 -12.12 -2.01 1.31
N TYR A 10 -10.80 -2.10 1.39
CA TYR A 10 -10.02 -1.17 2.20
C TYR A 10 -10.30 0.26 1.75
N GLN A 11 -10.26 1.19 2.70
CA GLN A 11 -10.46 2.60 2.40
C GLN A 11 -9.12 3.28 2.18
N LEU A 12 -8.99 3.99 1.07
CA LEU A 12 -7.88 4.91 0.86
C LEU A 12 -8.14 6.19 1.65
N ILE A 13 -7.29 6.44 2.64
CA ILE A 13 -7.36 7.60 3.52
C ILE A 13 -6.17 8.54 3.27
N GLY A 14 -6.30 9.79 3.71
CA GLY A 14 -5.26 10.80 3.57
C GLY A 14 -5.48 11.70 2.36
N LYS A 15 -4.44 12.47 2.02
CA LYS A 15 -4.51 13.50 0.96
C LYS A 15 -4.23 12.95 -0.44
N THR A 16 -3.50 11.85 -0.53
CA THR A 16 -3.07 11.26 -1.80
C THR A 16 -3.96 10.08 -2.15
N LYS A 17 -4.49 10.07 -3.36
CA LYS A 17 -5.26 8.96 -3.93
C LYS A 17 -4.41 8.15 -4.89
N LEU A 18 -4.85 6.93 -5.22
CA LEU A 18 -4.23 6.12 -6.29
C LEU A 18 -4.16 6.88 -7.63
N THR A 19 -5.17 7.69 -7.93
CA THR A 19 -5.23 8.50 -9.17
C THR A 19 -4.21 9.64 -9.21
N ASP A 20 -3.64 10.02 -8.07
CA ASP A 20 -2.63 11.07 -8.00
C ASP A 20 -1.22 10.51 -8.25
N LEU A 21 -1.06 9.18 -8.22
CA LEU A 21 0.18 8.51 -8.57
C LEU A 21 0.44 8.58 -10.07
N PRO A 22 1.70 8.51 -10.51
CA PRO A 22 1.99 8.37 -11.93
C PRO A 22 1.36 7.07 -12.47
N PRO A 23 0.87 7.05 -13.72
CA PRO A 23 0.11 5.92 -14.27
C PRO A 23 0.80 4.55 -14.12
N GLU A 24 2.12 4.52 -14.25
CA GLU A 24 2.96 3.33 -14.14
C GLU A 24 3.05 2.76 -12.71
N TRP A 25 2.65 3.53 -11.70
CA TRP A 25 2.65 3.13 -10.29
C TRP A 25 1.27 2.70 -9.79
N VAL A 26 0.21 3.04 -10.51
CA VAL A 26 -1.16 2.75 -10.08
C VAL A 26 -1.39 1.25 -9.96
N SER A 27 -1.02 0.46 -10.99
CA SER A 27 -1.20 -1.01 -10.95
C SER A 27 -0.35 -1.67 -9.88
N PRO A 28 0.98 -1.46 -9.81
CA PRO A 28 1.81 -2.09 -8.78
C PRO A 28 1.33 -1.80 -7.36
N VAL A 29 0.96 -0.55 -7.07
CA VAL A 29 0.46 -0.17 -5.74
C VAL A 29 -0.91 -0.81 -5.47
N TYR A 30 -1.80 -0.83 -6.45
CA TYR A 30 -3.10 -1.49 -6.30
C TYR A 30 -2.96 -3.00 -6.04
N ASP A 31 -2.14 -3.69 -6.83
CA ASP A 31 -1.95 -5.13 -6.76
C ASP A 31 -1.35 -5.55 -5.40
N VAL A 32 -0.38 -4.79 -4.90
CA VAL A 32 0.20 -5.01 -3.57
C VAL A 32 -0.84 -4.77 -2.48
N LEU A 33 -1.66 -3.72 -2.56
CA LEU A 33 -2.70 -3.46 -1.56
C LEU A 33 -3.79 -4.55 -1.56
N GLU A 34 -4.22 -5.01 -2.73
CA GLU A 34 -5.19 -6.12 -2.82
C GLU A 34 -4.59 -7.41 -2.23
N SER A 35 -3.31 -7.69 -2.48
CA SER A 35 -2.60 -8.83 -1.89
C SER A 35 -2.52 -8.73 -0.36
N GLU A 36 -2.19 -7.55 0.18
CA GLU A 36 -2.10 -7.34 1.63
C GLU A 36 -3.46 -7.43 2.32
N GLU A 37 -4.53 -6.94 1.68
CA GLU A 37 -5.90 -7.03 2.22
C GLU A 37 -6.41 -8.48 2.27
N ASN A 38 -6.07 -9.26 1.24
CA ASN A 38 -6.40 -10.69 1.21
C ASN A 38 -5.61 -11.47 2.27
N ALA A 39 -4.37 -11.07 2.56
CA ALA A 39 -3.52 -11.71 3.55
C ALA A 39 -3.87 -11.33 5.00
N ASP A 40 -4.24 -10.08 5.28
CA ASP A 40 -4.50 -9.59 6.63
C ASP A 40 -5.95 -9.08 6.79
N PRO A 41 -6.82 -9.80 7.54
CA PRO A 41 -8.19 -9.35 7.79
C PRO A 41 -8.28 -8.04 8.59
N ASN A 42 -7.22 -7.65 9.31
CA ASN A 42 -7.17 -6.41 10.08
C ASN A 42 -6.88 -5.20 9.20
N PHE A 43 -6.43 -5.38 7.96
CA PHE A 43 -6.28 -4.27 7.02
C PHE A 43 -7.68 -3.73 6.68
N LYS A 44 -7.95 -2.50 7.11
CA LYS A 44 -9.16 -1.74 6.76
C LYS A 44 -8.89 -0.44 6.04
N ASN A 45 -7.73 0.18 6.27
CA ASN A 45 -7.41 1.49 5.75
C ASN A 45 -5.97 1.53 5.20
N ALA A 46 -5.77 2.21 4.08
CA ALA A 46 -4.46 2.45 3.48
C ALA A 46 -4.21 3.95 3.30
N GLU A 47 -3.05 4.43 3.73
CA GLU A 47 -2.63 5.83 3.58
C GLU A 47 -1.39 5.92 2.70
N ILE A 48 -1.53 6.49 1.49
CA ILE A 48 -0.41 6.70 0.56
C ILE A 48 0.34 7.98 0.97
N ARG A 49 1.62 7.82 1.33
CA ARG A 49 2.48 8.90 1.83
C ARG A 49 3.20 9.60 0.68
N GLY A 50 2.45 10.40 -0.03
CA GLY A 50 2.93 11.25 -1.12
C GLY A 50 2.68 10.63 -2.49
N ALA A 51 2.43 11.50 -3.47
CA ALA A 51 2.06 11.11 -4.83
C ALA A 51 3.27 10.78 -5.72
N LYS A 52 4.50 11.02 -5.24
CA LYS A 52 5.71 10.92 -6.04
C LYS A 52 6.61 9.79 -5.53
N PRO A 53 7.14 8.95 -6.44
CA PRO A 53 8.18 8.00 -6.11
C PRO A 53 9.39 8.72 -5.50
N HIS A 54 10.02 8.08 -4.53
CA HIS A 54 11.19 8.64 -3.85
C HIS A 54 12.10 7.51 -3.35
N PRO A 55 13.40 7.77 -3.15
CA PRO A 55 14.30 6.76 -2.60
C PRO A 55 13.89 6.36 -1.18
N SER A 56 13.99 5.07 -0.86
CA SER A 56 13.71 4.56 0.47
C SER A 56 14.69 5.17 1.48
N HIS A 57 14.16 5.86 2.50
CA HIS A 57 14.99 6.34 3.61
C HIS A 57 15.37 5.20 4.57
N ASP A 58 14.48 4.22 4.73
CA ASP A 58 14.64 3.10 5.66
C ASP A 58 15.60 2.02 5.11
N ASP A 59 15.78 1.96 3.78
CA ASP A 59 16.78 1.12 3.13
C ASP A 59 17.65 1.95 2.18
N PRO A 60 18.78 2.49 2.65
CA PRO A 60 19.68 3.30 1.83
C PRO A 60 20.47 2.47 0.80
N THR A 61 20.40 1.13 0.87
CA THR A 61 21.05 0.25 -0.13
C THR A 61 20.14 0.01 -1.33
N ASP A 62 18.84 0.19 -1.14
CA ASP A 62 17.85 0.15 -2.19
C ASP A 62 17.94 1.41 -3.06
N LYS A 63 18.37 1.22 -4.30
CA LYS A 63 18.54 2.32 -5.28
C LYS A 63 17.27 2.59 -6.07
N GLN A 64 16.22 1.81 -5.86
CA GLN A 64 14.96 1.96 -6.57
C GLN A 64 14.06 2.95 -5.82
N ASP A 65 13.31 3.71 -6.58
CA ASP A 65 12.28 4.57 -6.00
C ASP A 65 11.15 3.69 -5.43
N VAL A 66 10.50 4.21 -4.39
CA VAL A 66 9.37 3.57 -3.73
C VAL A 66 8.21 4.53 -3.55
N ILE A 67 7.01 3.96 -3.42
CA ILE A 67 5.84 4.62 -2.85
C ILE A 67 5.61 4.04 -1.46
N SER A 68 5.71 4.90 -0.45
CA SER A 68 5.41 4.52 0.93
C SER A 68 3.91 4.51 1.18
N VAL A 69 3.38 3.38 1.63
CA VAL A 69 1.98 3.22 2.03
C VAL A 69 1.92 2.73 3.48
N ARG A 70 1.00 3.28 4.27
CA ARG A 70 0.73 2.81 5.63
C ARG A 70 -0.54 2.01 5.63
N ILE A 71 -0.46 0.78 6.12
CA ILE A 71 -1.62 -0.06 6.35
C ILE A 71 -2.10 0.17 7.77
N LYS A 72 -3.41 0.31 7.92
CA LYS A 72 -4.05 0.60 9.20
C LYS A 72 -5.29 -0.26 9.40
N ASP A 73 -5.60 -0.46 10.68
CA ASP A 73 -6.85 -1.09 11.11
C ASP A 73 -8.03 -0.12 11.06
N ASP A 74 -9.19 -0.57 11.54
CA ASP A 74 -10.42 0.21 11.66
C ASP A 74 -10.28 1.39 12.64
N GLU A 75 -9.46 1.25 13.67
CA GLU A 75 -9.13 2.32 14.63
C GLU A 75 -8.10 3.33 14.10
N LEU A 76 -7.68 3.21 12.83
CA LEU A 76 -6.64 4.02 12.19
C LEU A 76 -5.26 3.90 12.87
N LYS A 77 -5.01 2.81 13.60
CA LYS A 77 -3.70 2.47 14.11
C LYS A 77 -2.86 1.88 12.97
N THR A 78 -1.60 2.28 12.89
CA THR A 78 -0.70 1.76 11.85
C THR A 78 -0.27 0.34 12.20
N LEU A 79 -0.58 -0.61 11.33
CA LEU A 79 -0.19 -2.00 11.44
C LEU A 79 1.21 -2.22 10.87
N ARG A 80 1.45 -1.71 9.66
CA ARG A 80 2.72 -1.87 8.94
C ARG A 80 2.93 -0.74 7.94
N ARG A 81 4.18 -0.51 7.57
CA ARG A 81 4.60 0.38 6.48
C ARG A 81 5.04 -0.48 5.29
N LEU A 82 4.60 -0.12 4.10
CA LEU A 82 4.96 -0.78 2.85
C LEU A 82 5.73 0.21 2.00
N HIS A 83 6.90 -0.19 1.51
CA HIS A 83 7.63 0.51 0.47
C HIS A 83 7.50 -0.29 -0.80
N ILE A 84 6.60 0.17 -1.67
CA ILE A 84 6.23 -0.51 -2.91
C ILE A 84 7.11 0.02 -4.02
N HIS A 85 7.73 -0.87 -4.77
CA HIS A 85 8.53 -0.57 -5.96
C HIS A 85 7.68 -0.57 -7.23
N GLN A 86 8.21 0.01 -8.30
CA GLN A 86 7.52 0.06 -9.59
C GLN A 86 7.29 -1.33 -10.20
N ASP A 87 8.17 -2.29 -9.91
CA ASP A 87 8.05 -3.67 -10.39
C ASP A 87 7.04 -4.52 -9.59
N GLY A 88 6.43 -3.94 -8.55
CA GLY A 88 5.49 -4.61 -7.65
C GLY A 88 6.15 -5.33 -6.47
N SER A 89 7.48 -5.30 -6.35
CA SER A 89 8.15 -5.77 -5.13
C SER A 89 7.85 -4.82 -3.97
N VAL A 90 7.80 -5.37 -2.75
CA VAL A 90 7.42 -4.60 -1.56
C VAL A 90 8.32 -4.93 -0.38
N ASN A 91 8.92 -3.89 0.19
CA ASN A 91 9.61 -3.95 1.46
C ASN A 91 8.61 -3.65 2.59
N ARG A 92 8.44 -4.61 3.49
CA ARG A 92 7.55 -4.50 4.65
C ARG A 92 8.37 -4.05 5.85
N VAL A 93 7.98 -2.92 6.42
CA VAL A 93 8.59 -2.36 7.63
C VAL A 93 7.54 -2.43 8.72
N ASP A 94 7.73 -3.35 9.66
CA ASP A 94 6.91 -3.45 10.87
C ASP A 94 7.09 -2.20 11.74
N VAL A 95 6.02 -1.78 12.42
CA VAL A 95 5.97 -0.53 13.22
C VAL A 95 6.03 -0.81 14.70
#